data_AF-A0A7W1LXV9-F1
#
_entry.id   AF-A0A7W1LXV9-F1
#
_cell.length_a   1.000
_cell.length_b   1.000
_cell.length_c   1.000
_cell.angle_alpha   90.00
_cell.angle_beta   90.00
_cell.angle_gamma   90.00
#
_symmetry.space_group_name_H-M   'P 1'
#
loop_
_entity.id
_entity.type
_entity.pdbx_description
1 polymer ?
#
loop_
_entity_poly.entity_id
_entity_poly.type
_entity_poly.pdbx_seq_one_letter_code
_entity_poly.pdbx_strand_id
1 'polypeptide(L)'
;MRYIFMLLMFLWLPWGSHSTVCGTQVKPQTQPLALTAKILSQQYCSVNPNVTNLQIRVQLQFTNVGNQRLILYKGHDLFYQTRIRRVATSATTEKYEVNILNSRYFDEQPEKIDQPAPGKVFAILPPGAVYQTEMLVGLGVVGGGVNRGNDALKDGEHSLQLIVSTWYKSRNLAQKLRQQWQRKGLLWFEPLVSTPVNFMVESPRPQMPCR
;
A
#
# COMPACT_ATOMS: atom_id res chain seq x y z
N MET A 1 47.10 -54.44 -33.88
CA MET A 1 46.28 -55.67 -34.04
C MET A 1 45.64 -56.00 -32.69
N ARG A 2 44.34 -55.76 -32.55
CA ARG A 2 43.34 -56.57 -31.81
C ARG A 2 42.09 -55.73 -31.60
N TYR A 3 41.14 -55.96 -32.49
CA TYR A 3 39.76 -55.53 -32.41
C TYR A 3 39.08 -56.25 -31.25
N ILE A 4 38.37 -55.53 -30.40
CA ILE A 4 37.35 -56.11 -29.52
C ILE A 4 36.02 -55.42 -29.86
N PHE A 5 35.23 -56.19 -30.60
CA PHE A 5 33.80 -56.09 -30.77
C PHE A 5 33.15 -56.34 -29.40
N MET A 6 32.29 -55.44 -28.90
CA MET A 6 31.35 -55.82 -27.84
C MET A 6 29.98 -55.18 -28.05
N LEU A 7 29.00 -56.06 -27.90
CA LEU A 7 27.62 -56.00 -28.32
C LEU A 7 26.79 -54.89 -27.65
N LEU A 8 25.77 -54.47 -28.41
CA LEU A 8 24.56 -53.78 -27.98
C LEU A 8 23.94 -54.36 -26.70
N MET A 9 23.48 -53.46 -25.82
CA MET A 9 22.33 -53.74 -24.96
C MET A 9 21.32 -52.59 -25.06
N PHE A 10 20.18 -52.93 -25.65
CA PHE A 10 18.96 -52.12 -25.74
C PHE A 10 18.41 -51.85 -24.33
N LEU A 11 18.34 -50.57 -23.94
CA LEU A 11 17.47 -50.12 -22.86
C LEU A 11 16.31 -49.33 -23.48
N TRP A 12 15.18 -50.03 -23.62
CA TRP A 12 13.88 -49.42 -23.87
C TRP A 12 13.49 -48.60 -22.64
N LEU A 13 13.64 -47.28 -22.72
CA LEU A 13 12.98 -46.36 -21.80
C LEU A 13 11.52 -46.22 -22.24
N PRO A 14 10.53 -46.59 -21.42
CA PRO A 14 9.14 -46.28 -21.73
C PRO A 14 9.00 -44.76 -21.80
N TRP A 15 8.48 -44.27 -22.92
CA TRP A 15 8.00 -42.91 -23.07
C TRP A 15 7.05 -42.60 -21.91
N GLY A 16 7.55 -41.84 -20.95
CA GLY A 16 6.76 -41.32 -19.86
C GLY A 16 5.72 -40.38 -20.43
N SER A 17 4.45 -40.75 -20.28
CA SER A 17 3.29 -39.93 -20.58
C SER A 17 3.47 -38.55 -19.92
N HIS A 18 3.67 -37.52 -20.74
CA HIS A 18 3.58 -36.15 -20.30
C HIS A 18 2.12 -35.88 -19.94
N SER A 19 1.81 -36.02 -18.65
CA SER A 19 0.57 -35.50 -18.08
C SER A 19 0.58 -33.99 -18.27
N THR A 20 -0.11 -33.52 -19.31
CA THR A 20 -0.41 -32.11 -19.54
C THR A 20 -1.24 -31.63 -18.36
N VAL A 21 -0.59 -31.06 -17.35
CA VAL A 21 -1.25 -30.36 -16.25
C VAL A 21 -1.89 -29.13 -16.87
N CYS A 22 -3.19 -29.22 -17.16
CA CYS A 22 -4.01 -28.07 -17.51
C CYS A 22 -3.95 -27.09 -16.33
N GLY A 23 -3.07 -26.10 -16.44
CA GLY A 23 -2.96 -25.01 -15.48
C GLY A 23 -4.25 -24.21 -15.51
N THR A 24 -5.13 -24.46 -14.55
CA THR A 24 -6.24 -23.57 -14.25
C THR A 24 -5.64 -22.22 -13.91
N GLN A 25 -5.76 -21.26 -14.83
CA GLN A 25 -5.40 -19.87 -14.56
C GLN A 25 -6.29 -19.38 -13.41
N VAL A 26 -5.72 -19.36 -12.20
CA VAL A 26 -6.37 -18.79 -11.02
C VAL A 26 -6.54 -17.30 -11.32
N LYS A 27 -7.78 -16.91 -11.65
CA LYS A 27 -8.13 -15.51 -11.84
C LYS A 27 -7.76 -14.77 -10.55
N PRO A 28 -6.95 -13.71 -10.59
CA PRO A 28 -6.54 -12.98 -9.39
C PRO A 28 -7.77 -12.60 -8.60
N GLN A 29 -7.89 -13.11 -7.37
CA GLN A 29 -9.03 -12.82 -6.52
C GLN A 29 -8.98 -11.34 -6.14
N THR A 30 -9.85 -10.55 -6.76
CA THR A 30 -9.95 -9.12 -6.47
C THR A 30 -10.36 -8.93 -5.01
N GLN A 31 -9.59 -8.14 -4.26
CA GLN A 31 -9.95 -7.80 -2.88
C GLN A 31 -11.29 -7.04 -2.88
N PRO A 32 -12.24 -7.35 -1.98
CA PRO A 32 -13.56 -6.73 -1.97
C PRO A 32 -13.56 -5.27 -1.51
N LEU A 33 -12.43 -4.76 -1.01
CA LEU A 33 -12.23 -3.37 -0.64
C LEU A 33 -11.11 -2.79 -1.49
N ALA A 34 -11.40 -1.70 -2.20
CA ALA A 34 -10.42 -0.97 -2.99
C ALA A 34 -10.05 0.35 -2.30
N LEU A 35 -8.79 0.77 -2.44
CA LEU A 35 -8.30 2.06 -1.97
C LEU A 35 -7.85 2.90 -3.17
N THR A 36 -8.36 4.12 -3.26
CA THR A 36 -7.86 5.15 -4.17
C THR A 36 -7.40 6.35 -3.36
N ALA A 37 -6.45 7.10 -3.91
CA ALA A 37 -5.93 8.31 -3.32
C ALA A 37 -6.07 9.46 -4.32
N LYS A 38 -6.30 10.67 -3.81
CA LYS A 38 -6.33 11.90 -4.61
C LYS A 38 -5.59 13.00 -3.85
N ILE A 39 -4.69 13.69 -4.53
CA ILE A 39 -4.02 14.86 -3.96
C ILE A 39 -5.01 16.02 -3.95
N LEU A 40 -5.21 16.61 -2.78
CA LEU A 40 -6.05 17.78 -2.57
C LEU A 40 -5.23 19.07 -2.62
N SER A 41 -4.03 19.07 -2.03
CA SER A 41 -3.14 20.23 -2.02
C SER A 41 -1.69 19.83 -1.79
N GLN A 42 -0.76 20.66 -2.28
CA GLN A 42 0.67 20.60 -2.00
C GLN A 42 1.12 21.93 -1.40
N GLN A 43 1.86 21.87 -0.30
CA GLN A 43 2.42 23.04 0.37
C GLN A 43 3.87 22.76 0.73
N TYR A 44 4.72 23.77 0.59
CA TYR A 44 6.13 23.67 0.93
C TYR A 44 6.39 24.53 2.17
N CYS A 45 7.26 24.07 3.06
CA CYS A 45 7.72 24.84 4.21
C CYS A 45 9.19 24.54 4.51
N SER A 46 9.93 25.52 5.02
CA SER A 46 11.35 25.34 5.37
C SER A 46 11.47 24.65 6.72
N VAL A 47 12.24 23.56 6.77
CA VAL A 47 12.67 22.91 8.02
C VAL A 47 14.01 23.49 8.47
N ASN A 48 14.91 23.71 7.51
CA ASN A 48 16.20 24.39 7.68
C ASN A 48 16.67 24.92 6.31
N PRO A 49 17.80 25.66 6.22
CA PRO A 49 18.24 26.29 4.97
C PRO A 49 18.45 25.33 3.78
N ASN A 50 18.67 24.03 4.04
CA ASN A 50 18.98 23.03 3.01
C ASN A 50 17.83 22.03 2.79
N VAL A 51 16.72 22.15 3.52
CA VAL A 51 15.64 21.17 3.51
C VAL A 51 14.30 21.88 3.51
N THR A 52 13.53 21.56 2.48
CA THR A 52 12.12 21.92 2.43
C THR A 52 11.29 20.68 2.71
N ASN A 53 10.25 20.81 3.51
CA ASN A 53 9.25 19.78 3.69
C ASN A 53 8.08 20.06 2.73
N LEU A 54 7.78 19.10 1.87
CA LEU A 54 6.57 19.06 1.05
C LEU A 54 5.47 18.37 1.85
N GLN A 55 4.44 19.13 2.20
CA GLN A 55 3.21 18.66 2.81
C GLN A 55 2.16 18.41 1.72
N ILE A 56 1.76 17.15 1.56
CA ILE A 56 0.72 16.75 0.61
C ILE A 56 -0.53 16.36 1.41
N ARG A 57 -1.63 17.08 1.19
CA ARG A 57 -2.94 16.69 1.70
C ARG A 57 -3.56 15.71 0.71
N VAL A 58 -3.90 14.52 1.18
CA VAL A 58 -4.42 13.43 0.36
C VAL A 58 -5.80 13.02 0.86
N GLN A 59 -6.77 12.93 -0.05
CA GLN A 59 -8.03 12.26 0.19
C GLN A 59 -7.86 10.77 -0.10
N LEU A 60 -8.19 9.94 0.87
CA LEU A 60 -8.31 8.50 0.72
C LEU A 60 -9.77 8.14 0.49
N GLN A 61 -10.03 7.26 -0.47
CA GLN A 61 -11.35 6.74 -0.75
C GLN A 61 -11.34 5.21 -0.73
N PHE A 62 -12.09 4.65 0.21
CA PHE A 62 -12.31 3.22 0.40
C PHE A 62 -13.64 2.84 -0.25
N THR A 63 -13.61 1.98 -1.26
CA THR A 63 -14.80 1.54 -1.99
C THR A 63 -15.03 0.06 -1.79
N ASN A 64 -16.21 -0.33 -1.30
CA ASN A 64 -16.60 -1.73 -1.28
C ASN A 64 -16.98 -2.17 -2.71
N VAL A 65 -16.05 -2.83 -3.39
CA VAL A 65 -16.24 -3.38 -4.74
C VAL A 65 -16.73 -4.84 -4.70
N GLY A 66 -16.90 -5.41 -3.51
CA GLY A 66 -17.43 -6.75 -3.30
C GLY A 66 -18.95 -6.80 -3.27
N ASN A 67 -19.47 -7.99 -2.93
CA ASN A 67 -20.90 -8.29 -2.88
C ASN A 67 -21.47 -8.45 -1.46
N GLN A 68 -20.66 -8.21 -0.42
CA GLN A 68 -21.07 -8.32 0.98
C GLN A 68 -20.79 -7.02 1.74
N ARG A 69 -21.48 -6.80 2.86
CA ARG A 69 -21.20 -5.66 3.73
C ARG A 69 -19.81 -5.80 4.36
N LEU A 70 -19.02 -4.74 4.31
CA LEU A 70 -17.72 -4.66 4.97
C LEU A 70 -17.81 -3.78 6.22
N ILE A 71 -17.03 -4.11 7.24
CA ILE A 71 -16.85 -3.30 8.44
C ILE A 71 -15.42 -2.78 8.39
N LEU A 72 -15.23 -1.48 8.27
CA LEU A 72 -13.95 -0.81 8.16
C LEU A 72 -13.72 0.03 9.41
N TYR A 73 -12.56 -0.14 10.06
CA TYR A 73 -12.19 0.77 11.15
C TYR A 73 -11.88 2.16 10.58
N LYS A 74 -12.51 3.18 11.16
CA LYS A 74 -12.39 4.59 10.76
C LYS A 74 -11.93 5.50 11.92
N GLY A 75 -11.49 4.91 13.02
CA GLY A 75 -10.92 5.67 14.14
C GLY A 75 -9.55 6.25 13.76
N HIS A 76 -8.83 6.73 14.77
CA HIS A 76 -7.68 7.59 14.58
C HIS A 76 -6.60 7.04 13.62
N ASP A 77 -5.99 7.97 12.87
CA ASP A 77 -5.07 7.77 11.74
C ASP A 77 -4.20 6.52 11.81
N LEU A 78 -4.54 5.55 10.98
CA LEU A 78 -3.88 4.25 10.94
C LEU A 78 -2.44 4.35 10.40
N PHE A 79 -1.60 3.40 10.81
CA PHE A 79 -0.25 3.22 10.25
C PHE A 79 -0.31 3.17 8.72
N TYR A 80 0.60 3.88 8.08
CA TYR A 80 0.69 3.86 6.61
C TYR A 80 2.13 3.85 6.13
N GLN A 81 2.36 3.26 4.97
CA GLN A 81 3.63 3.28 4.27
C GLN A 81 3.50 4.18 3.04
N THR A 82 4.42 5.11 2.90
CA THR A 82 4.53 6.00 1.74
C THR A 82 5.58 5.44 0.80
N ARG A 83 5.19 5.15 -0.43
CA ARG A 83 6.08 4.70 -1.50
C ARG A 83 6.08 5.74 -2.61
N ILE A 84 7.25 6.25 -2.94
CA ILE A 84 7.42 7.25 -3.99
C ILE A 84 8.47 6.75 -4.97
N ARG A 85 8.21 7.01 -6.24
CA ARG A 85 9.14 6.79 -7.33
C ARG A 85 9.04 7.97 -8.29
N ARG A 86 10.16 8.26 -8.93
CA ARG A 86 10.18 9.13 -10.11
C ARG A 86 9.38 8.51 -11.25
N VAL A 87 8.64 9.34 -11.96
CA VAL A 87 8.01 8.92 -13.23
C VAL A 87 9.09 8.97 -14.30
N ALA A 88 9.77 7.85 -14.53
CA ALA A 88 10.75 7.74 -15.59
C ALA A 88 10.06 7.72 -16.96
N THR A 89 10.65 8.38 -17.95
CA THR A 89 10.20 8.30 -19.35
C THR A 89 10.57 6.97 -20.02
N SER A 90 11.41 6.14 -19.38
CA SER A 90 11.80 4.81 -19.84
C SER A 90 11.37 3.71 -18.87
N ALA A 91 10.83 2.62 -19.40
CA ALA A 91 10.14 1.52 -18.71
C ALA A 91 11.02 0.60 -17.83
N THR A 92 12.02 1.13 -17.12
CA THR A 92 12.74 0.37 -16.10
C THR A 92 11.94 0.37 -14.80
N THR A 93 11.74 -0.82 -14.24
CA THR A 93 11.10 -1.09 -12.95
C THR A 93 11.98 -0.54 -11.81
N GLU A 94 12.13 0.78 -11.72
CA GLU A 94 12.97 1.42 -10.72
C GLU A 94 12.45 1.15 -9.30
N LYS A 95 13.40 0.99 -8.38
CA LYS A 95 13.14 0.90 -6.94
C LYS A 95 12.49 2.20 -6.47
N TYR A 96 11.65 2.10 -5.44
CA TYR A 96 11.10 3.29 -4.78
C TYR A 96 12.25 4.16 -4.26
N GLU A 97 12.21 5.45 -4.60
CA GLU A 97 13.22 6.42 -4.16
C GLU A 97 13.01 6.77 -2.69
N VAL A 98 11.75 6.80 -2.24
CA VAL A 98 11.35 7.00 -0.85
C VAL A 98 10.39 5.88 -0.46
N ASN A 99 10.68 5.24 0.67
CA ASN A 99 9.88 4.15 1.20
C ASN A 99 9.81 4.24 2.74
N ILE A 100 8.90 5.07 3.24
CA ILE A 100 8.83 5.44 4.66
C ILE A 100 7.61 4.80 5.30
N LEU A 101 7.82 4.10 6.41
CA LEU A 101 6.75 3.67 7.31
C LEU A 101 6.43 4.80 8.28
N ASN A 102 5.20 5.30 8.24
CA ASN A 102 4.70 6.33 9.14
C ASN A 102 3.85 5.69 10.23
N SER A 103 4.27 5.88 11.47
CA SER A 103 3.50 5.55 12.67
C SER A 103 3.14 6.83 13.41
N ARG A 104 1.87 6.98 13.76
CA ARG A 104 1.44 8.00 14.73
C ARG A 104 1.32 7.34 16.10
N TYR A 105 1.94 7.95 17.10
CA TYR A 105 1.68 7.61 18.50
C TYR A 105 0.43 8.37 18.93
N PHE A 106 -0.47 7.68 19.62
CA PHE A 106 -1.68 8.28 20.17
C PHE A 106 -1.47 8.52 21.66
N ASP A 107 -1.66 9.77 22.09
CA ASP A 107 -1.70 10.14 23.51
C ASP A 107 -3.09 9.88 24.13
N GLU A 108 -4.09 9.57 23.29
CA GLU A 108 -5.46 9.29 23.72
C GLU A 108 -5.64 7.83 24.14
N GLN A 109 -6.54 7.61 25.12
CA GLN A 109 -6.88 6.26 25.55
C GLN A 109 -7.53 5.48 24.40
N PRO A 110 -7.07 4.26 24.10
CA PRO A 110 -7.65 3.47 23.03
C PRO A 110 -9.14 3.20 23.28
N GLU A 111 -9.94 3.42 22.26
CA GLU A 111 -11.38 3.12 22.30
C GLU A 111 -11.62 1.64 22.63
N LYS A 112 -12.70 1.37 23.40
CA LYS A 112 -13.10 0.00 23.71
C LYS A 112 -13.75 -0.65 22.48
N ILE A 113 -12.93 -1.29 21.65
CA ILE A 113 -13.37 -1.94 20.40
C ILE A 113 -13.82 -3.41 20.55
N ASP A 114 -13.50 -4.08 21.66
CA ASP A 114 -13.92 -5.46 21.94
C ASP A 114 -15.36 -5.48 22.51
N GLN A 115 -16.32 -5.13 21.66
CA GLN A 115 -17.75 -5.01 21.99
C GLN A 115 -18.58 -5.99 21.15
N PRO A 116 -19.76 -6.44 21.63
CA PRO A 116 -20.62 -7.39 20.91
C PRO A 116 -21.00 -6.96 19.48
N ALA A 117 -20.99 -5.65 19.19
CA ALA A 117 -21.26 -5.08 17.88
C ALA A 117 -20.24 -3.99 17.52
N PRO A 118 -20.04 -3.69 16.21
CA PRO A 118 -19.20 -2.58 15.78
C PRO A 118 -19.71 -1.25 16.37
N GLY A 119 -18.82 -0.52 17.06
CA GLY A 119 -19.11 0.79 17.63
C GLY A 119 -19.07 1.93 16.59
N LYS A 120 -19.13 3.17 17.07
CA LYS A 120 -19.14 4.40 16.24
C LYS A 120 -17.89 4.62 15.39
N VAL A 121 -16.83 3.89 15.69
CA VAL A 121 -15.48 4.02 15.12
C VAL A 121 -15.26 3.07 13.95
N PHE A 122 -16.34 2.40 13.55
CA PHE A 122 -16.41 1.58 12.36
C PHE A 122 -17.37 2.22 11.35
N ALA A 123 -16.98 2.18 10.09
CA ALA A 123 -17.88 2.39 8.96
C ALA A 123 -18.38 1.02 8.48
N ILE A 124 -19.70 0.86 8.35
CA ILE A 124 -20.29 -0.31 7.71
C ILE A 124 -20.58 0.07 6.26
N LEU A 125 -19.92 -0.60 5.33
CA LEU A 125 -19.97 -0.31 3.90
C LEU A 125 -20.80 -1.39 3.18
N PRO A 126 -22.05 -1.10 2.78
CA PRO A 126 -22.76 -1.93 1.81
C PRO A 126 -21.98 -2.10 0.49
N PRO A 127 -22.32 -3.10 -0.33
CA PRO A 127 -21.80 -3.19 -1.70
C PRO A 127 -21.96 -1.86 -2.45
N GLY A 128 -20.88 -1.38 -3.09
CA GLY A 128 -20.83 -0.10 -3.79
C GLY A 128 -20.68 1.13 -2.90
N ALA A 129 -20.78 1.01 -1.57
CA ALA A 129 -20.62 2.14 -0.68
C ALA A 129 -19.16 2.61 -0.58
N VAL A 130 -19.02 3.89 -0.27
CA VAL A 130 -17.74 4.60 -0.23
C VAL A 130 -17.55 5.24 1.15
N TYR A 131 -16.33 5.15 1.69
CA TYR A 131 -15.87 5.91 2.84
C TYR A 131 -14.68 6.78 2.44
N GLN A 132 -14.70 8.05 2.84
CA GLN A 132 -13.64 9.00 2.53
C GLN A 132 -13.04 9.56 3.82
N THR A 133 -11.73 9.78 3.80
CA THR A 133 -10.98 10.47 4.86
C THR A 133 -9.84 11.25 4.25
N GLU A 134 -9.27 12.19 4.99
CA GLU A 134 -8.08 12.92 4.58
C GLU A 134 -6.88 12.55 5.45
N MET A 135 -5.68 12.70 4.89
CA MET A 135 -4.43 12.58 5.64
C MET A 135 -3.39 13.57 5.12
N LEU A 136 -2.41 13.87 5.96
CA LEU A 136 -1.25 14.70 5.62
C LEU A 136 0.00 13.83 5.50
N VAL A 137 0.64 13.88 4.34
CA VAL A 137 1.93 13.22 4.05
C VAL A 137 3.02 14.28 4.01
N GLY A 138 4.05 14.15 4.84
CA GLY A 138 5.23 15.02 4.85
C GLY A 138 6.42 14.36 4.18
N LEU A 139 7.10 15.07 3.28
CA LEU A 139 8.20 14.56 2.47
C LEU A 139 9.37 15.56 2.45
N GLY A 140 10.58 15.08 2.72
CA GLY A 140 11.77 15.89 2.55
C GLY A 140 12.04 16.16 1.07
N VAL A 141 12.32 17.42 0.72
CA VAL A 141 12.74 17.85 -0.62
C VAL A 141 14.07 18.58 -0.50
N VAL A 142 15.01 18.21 -1.35
CA VAL A 142 16.34 18.84 -1.43
C VAL A 142 16.53 19.53 -2.78
N GLY A 143 17.19 20.68 -2.75
CA GLY A 143 17.61 21.36 -3.98
C GLY A 143 18.72 20.60 -4.70
N GLY A 144 18.89 20.91 -6.00
CA GLY A 144 19.98 20.34 -6.81
C GLY A 144 21.35 20.54 -6.16
N GLY A 145 22.17 19.49 -6.13
CA GLY A 145 23.53 19.50 -5.58
C GLY A 145 23.68 19.02 -4.13
N VAL A 146 22.58 18.84 -3.38
CA VAL A 146 22.63 18.29 -2.02
C VAL A 146 22.39 16.77 -2.06
N ASN A 147 23.37 15.98 -1.62
CA ASN A 147 23.22 14.54 -1.47
C ASN A 147 22.70 14.21 -0.06
N ARG A 148 21.45 13.74 0.06
CA ARG A 148 20.84 13.30 1.32
C ARG A 148 20.44 11.82 1.35
N GLY A 149 20.99 11.01 0.44
CA GLY A 149 20.60 9.60 0.34
C GLY A 149 19.15 9.43 -0.15
N ASN A 150 18.52 8.31 0.21
CA ASN A 150 17.23 7.85 -0.33
C ASN A 150 16.02 8.35 0.48
N ASP A 151 16.17 9.40 1.29
CA ASP A 151 15.09 9.89 2.17
C ASP A 151 14.53 11.25 1.73
N ALA A 152 15.07 11.83 0.65
CA ALA A 152 14.63 13.11 0.13
C ALA A 152 14.34 13.05 -1.38
N LEU A 153 13.28 13.75 -1.77
CA LEU A 153 12.89 13.91 -3.15
C LEU A 153 13.71 15.00 -3.82
N LYS A 154 14.00 14.76 -5.09
CA LYS A 154 14.48 15.78 -6.04
C LYS A 154 13.28 16.42 -6.71
N ASP A 155 13.52 17.50 -7.45
CA ASP A 155 12.53 18.10 -8.33
C ASP A 155 12.18 17.18 -9.53
N GLY A 156 10.96 17.35 -10.04
CA GLY A 156 10.41 16.60 -11.17
C GLY A 156 9.10 15.86 -10.87
N GLU A 157 8.65 15.06 -11.84
CA GLU A 157 7.43 14.26 -11.74
C GLU A 157 7.66 12.97 -10.95
N HIS A 158 6.78 12.72 -9.99
CA HIS A 158 6.82 11.55 -9.12
C HIS A 158 5.43 10.91 -9.03
N SER A 159 5.38 9.64 -8.62
CA SER A 159 4.13 8.95 -8.30
C SER A 159 4.14 8.52 -6.83
N LEU A 160 3.09 8.88 -6.11
CA LEU A 160 2.82 8.51 -4.73
C LEU A 160 1.92 7.27 -4.68
N GLN A 161 2.31 6.26 -3.93
CA GLN A 161 1.48 5.11 -3.56
C GLN A 161 1.46 4.97 -2.05
N LEU A 162 0.28 4.72 -1.49
CA LEU A 162 0.08 4.53 -0.06
C LEU A 162 -0.29 3.09 0.24
N ILE A 163 0.30 2.52 1.28
CA ILE A 163 -0.20 1.29 1.91
C ILE A 163 -0.79 1.68 3.24
N VAL A 164 -2.09 1.54 3.38
CA VAL A 164 -2.83 1.97 4.57
C VAL A 164 -3.23 0.75 5.37
N SER A 165 -2.79 0.68 6.63
CA SER A 165 -3.35 -0.30 7.56
C SER A 165 -4.81 0.03 7.81
N THR A 166 -5.66 -0.98 7.85
CA THR A 166 -7.09 -0.82 8.18
C THR A 166 -7.40 -1.25 9.61
N TRP A 167 -6.36 -1.60 10.39
CA TRP A 167 -6.47 -2.14 11.74
C TRP A 167 -5.21 -1.87 12.56
N TYR A 168 -5.38 -1.53 13.84
CA TYR A 168 -4.27 -1.13 14.72
C TYR A 168 -4.02 -2.07 15.90
N LYS A 169 -4.88 -3.08 16.10
CA LYS A 169 -4.72 -4.10 17.16
C LYS A 169 -4.13 -5.39 16.60
N SER A 170 -3.97 -6.39 17.46
CA SER A 170 -3.49 -7.71 17.06
C SER A 170 -4.41 -8.37 16.02
N ARG A 171 -3.81 -9.19 15.15
CA ARG A 171 -4.54 -10.00 14.16
C ARG A 171 -5.53 -10.96 14.82
N ASN A 172 -5.16 -11.54 15.97
CA ASN A 172 -6.02 -12.46 16.72
C ASN A 172 -7.31 -11.77 17.18
N LEU A 173 -7.21 -10.53 17.69
CA LEU A 173 -8.40 -9.76 18.04
C LEU A 173 -9.24 -9.43 16.80
N ALA A 174 -8.61 -9.07 15.68
CA ALA A 174 -9.31 -8.83 14.43
C ALA A 174 -10.10 -10.06 13.95
N GLN A 175 -9.50 -11.25 14.03
CA GLN A 175 -10.16 -12.51 13.67
C GLN A 175 -11.33 -12.83 14.61
N LYS A 176 -11.15 -12.68 15.92
CA LYS A 176 -12.23 -12.82 16.92
C LYS A 176 -13.41 -11.91 16.58
N LEU A 177 -13.15 -10.63 16.35
CA LEU A 177 -14.19 -9.64 16.06
C LEU A 177 -14.84 -9.88 14.68
N ARG A 178 -14.09 -10.33 13.67
CA ARG A 178 -14.63 -10.75 12.38
C ARG A 178 -15.66 -11.86 12.53
N GLN A 179 -15.37 -12.88 13.33
CA GLN A 179 -16.30 -13.98 13.61
C GLN A 179 -17.51 -13.49 14.41
N GLN A 180 -17.28 -12.68 15.45
CA GLN A 180 -18.33 -12.13 16.31
C GLN A 180 -19.31 -11.24 15.53
N TRP A 181 -18.80 -10.42 14.62
CA TRP A 181 -19.58 -9.44 13.86
C TRP A 181 -20.05 -9.94 12.49
N GLN A 182 -19.84 -11.22 12.15
CA GLN A 182 -20.15 -11.78 10.81
C GLN A 182 -21.59 -11.52 10.34
N ARG A 183 -22.55 -11.46 11.28
CA ARG A 183 -23.97 -11.16 10.99
C ARG A 183 -24.21 -9.70 10.57
N LYS A 184 -23.27 -8.80 10.86
CA LYS A 184 -23.33 -7.37 10.54
C LYS A 184 -22.49 -7.03 9.29
N GLY A 185 -21.45 -7.81 9.03
CA GLY A 185 -20.59 -7.69 7.86
C GLY A 185 -19.23 -8.35 8.10
N LEU A 186 -18.36 -8.31 7.10
CA LEU A 186 -16.99 -8.79 7.19
C LEU A 186 -16.08 -7.67 7.71
N LEU A 187 -15.48 -7.85 8.90
CA LEU A 187 -14.42 -6.95 9.38
C LEU A 187 -13.20 -7.04 8.46
N TRP A 188 -12.87 -5.92 7.82
CA TRP A 188 -11.65 -5.76 7.05
C TRP A 188 -10.52 -5.30 7.96
N PHE A 189 -9.40 -6.02 7.93
CA PHE A 189 -8.21 -5.69 8.75
C PHE A 189 -6.89 -5.89 8.00
N GLU A 190 -6.95 -6.28 6.72
CA GLU A 190 -5.77 -6.42 5.89
C GLU A 190 -5.38 -5.05 5.33
N PRO A 191 -4.08 -4.77 5.13
CA PRO A 191 -3.63 -3.49 4.58
C PRO A 191 -4.13 -3.35 3.13
N LEU A 192 -4.39 -2.11 2.71
CA LEU A 192 -4.78 -1.77 1.35
C LEU A 192 -3.68 -0.97 0.68
N VAL A 193 -3.48 -1.22 -0.62
CA VAL A 193 -2.55 -0.46 -1.45
C VAL A 193 -3.35 0.45 -2.37
N SER A 194 -3.03 1.74 -2.38
CA SER A 194 -3.68 2.70 -3.28
C SER A 194 -3.21 2.52 -4.72
N THR A 195 -4.04 2.95 -5.67
CA THR A 195 -3.54 3.29 -7.00
C THR A 195 -2.46 4.38 -6.90
N PRO A 196 -1.41 4.36 -7.73
CA PRO A 196 -0.45 5.45 -7.79
C PRO A 196 -1.11 6.78 -8.19
N VAL A 197 -0.64 7.89 -7.60
CA VAL A 197 -1.10 9.25 -7.91
C VAL A 197 0.10 10.10 -8.29
N ASN A 198 0.07 10.70 -9.48
CA ASN A 198 1.18 11.53 -9.94
C ASN A 198 1.15 12.91 -9.28
N PHE A 199 2.32 13.47 -9.04
CA PHE A 199 2.51 14.83 -8.54
C PHE A 199 3.84 15.42 -9.02
N MET A 200 3.91 16.74 -9.02
CA MET A 200 5.12 17.47 -9.36
C MET A 200 5.82 17.94 -8.09
N VAL A 201 7.13 17.72 -8.00
CA VAL A 201 7.98 18.34 -7.00
C VAL A 201 8.68 19.53 -7.65
N GLU A 202 8.33 20.73 -7.22
CA GLU A 202 9.00 21.96 -7.63
C GLU A 202 10.31 22.16 -6.87
N SER A 203 11.29 22.80 -7.52
CA SER A 203 12.53 23.20 -6.86
C SER A 203 12.20 24.16 -5.69
N PRO A 204 12.78 23.93 -4.50
CA PRO A 204 12.41 24.70 -3.32
C PRO A 204 12.78 26.17 -3.48
N ARG A 205 11.77 27.05 -3.51
CA ARG A 205 11.92 28.51 -3.37
C ARG A 205 12.09 28.88 -1.89
N PRO A 206 12.52 30.10 -1.53
CA PRO A 206 12.47 30.55 -0.13
C PRO A 206 11.06 30.36 0.44
N GLN A 207 10.92 29.44 1.40
CA GLN A 207 9.64 29.05 1.99
C GLN A 207 9.49 29.65 3.39
N MET A 208 8.23 29.84 3.82
CA MET A 208 7.92 30.09 5.23
C MET A 208 8.38 28.92 6.10
N PRO A 209 8.77 29.14 7.37
CA PRO A 209 9.05 28.06 8.31
C PRO A 209 7.86 27.12 8.47
N CYS A 210 8.12 25.82 8.62
CA CYS A 210 7.07 24.88 9.01
C CYS A 210 6.52 25.26 10.38
N ARG A 211 5.18 25.30 10.49
CA ARG A 211 4.47 25.53 11.76
C ARG A 211 4.34 24.24 12.55
#